data_AF-X1NR27-F1
#
_entry.id   AF-X1NR27-F1
#
_cell.length_a   1.000
_cell.length_b   1.000
_cell.length_c   1.000
_cell.angle_alpha   90.00
_cell.angle_beta   90.00
_cell.angle_gamma   90.00
#
_symmetry.space_group_name_H-M   'P 1'
#
loop_
_entity.id
_entity.type
_entity.pdbx_description
1 polymer ?
#
loop_
_entity_poly.entity_id
_entity_poly.type
_entity_poly.pdbx_seq_one_letter_code
_entity_poly.pdbx_strand_id
1 'polypeptide(L)'
;MAFDKELSLIISGDSTKLKNALGQAGSQVTAFTEKIGSIGKKMTIVGGIVTAAFAMIVKKTADVGDQFDKMSLRTGVSVEKLSALAHAADISGTGIDTVENSLRFLASGLKDAADGTGLAKDAFEELGISVVDSEGNLRDTVDVMKEAATKLAEMDDKTRQAALAGEIFGKRYGSQLLPMLKMGGQGIEDLMKQAEDLNLTLTDKAAKAAAAFKDEITKLTGSIAGLGRDIGNILIPHLTELAKKAVEVVKKFTAWT
;
A
#
# COMPACT_ATOMS: atom_id res chain seq x y z
N MET A 1 -13.89 51.40 4.99
CA MET A 1 -13.57 51.68 3.58
C MET A 1 -12.11 51.42 3.19
N ALA A 2 -11.10 51.77 4.01
CA ALA A 2 -9.69 51.51 3.67
C ALA A 2 -9.31 50.00 3.69
N PHE A 3 -9.83 49.23 4.64
CA PHE A 3 -9.60 47.79 4.77
C PHE A 3 -10.10 46.99 3.55
N ASP A 4 -11.24 47.41 2.97
CA ASP A 4 -11.90 46.75 1.84
C ASP A 4 -11.16 47.00 0.51
N LYS A 5 -10.63 48.22 0.35
CA LYS A 5 -9.78 48.58 -0.80
C LYS A 5 -8.43 47.87 -0.76
N GLU A 6 -7.76 47.79 0.39
CA GLU A 6 -6.51 47.02 0.54
C GLU A 6 -6.75 45.52 0.28
N LEU A 7 -7.85 44.93 0.77
CA LEU A 7 -8.20 43.53 0.49
C LEU A 7 -8.38 43.28 -1.01
N SER A 8 -9.09 44.17 -1.70
CA SER A 8 -9.29 44.07 -3.15
C SER A 8 -7.98 44.24 -3.94
N LEU A 9 -7.07 45.10 -3.48
CA LEU A 9 -5.78 45.36 -4.11
C LEU A 9 -4.84 44.16 -3.97
N ILE A 10 -4.82 43.54 -2.78
CA ILE A 10 -4.00 42.37 -2.46
C ILE A 10 -4.44 41.12 -3.25
N ILE A 11 -5.75 40.93 -3.41
CA ILE A 11 -6.30 39.83 -4.24
C ILE A 11 -6.02 40.07 -5.74
N SER A 12 -5.85 41.33 -6.16
CA SER A 12 -5.67 41.72 -7.57
C SER A 12 -4.23 41.72 -8.09
N GLY A 13 -3.22 41.81 -7.23
CA GLY A 13 -1.83 42.12 -7.61
C GLY A 13 -1.09 41.07 -8.46
N ASP A 14 -1.44 39.77 -8.33
CA ASP A 14 -0.92 38.70 -9.20
C ASP A 14 -2.01 37.62 -9.44
N SER A 15 -3.22 38.09 -9.75
CA SER A 15 -4.37 37.23 -10.05
C SER A 15 -4.11 36.32 -11.26
N THR A 16 -3.13 36.62 -12.11
CA THR A 16 -2.74 35.81 -13.28
C THR A 16 -2.16 34.46 -12.87
N LYS A 17 -1.24 34.42 -11.88
CA LYS A 17 -0.70 33.14 -11.38
C LYS A 17 -1.77 32.32 -10.68
N LEU A 18 -2.60 32.97 -9.85
CA LEU A 18 -3.72 32.32 -9.18
C LEU A 18 -4.75 31.79 -10.19
N LYS A 19 -5.12 32.57 -11.21
CA LYS A 19 -6.06 32.19 -12.27
C LYS A 19 -5.51 31.07 -13.15
N ASN A 20 -4.21 31.08 -13.44
CA ASN A 20 -3.55 30.01 -14.19
C ASN A 20 -3.47 28.72 -13.38
N ALA A 21 -3.11 28.80 -12.08
CA ALA A 21 -3.09 27.66 -11.17
C ALA A 21 -4.49 27.06 -10.99
N LEU A 22 -5.52 27.89 -10.78
CA LEU A 22 -6.92 27.47 -10.70
C LEU A 22 -7.44 26.91 -12.03
N GLY A 23 -7.03 27.49 -13.17
CA GLY A 23 -7.39 27.01 -14.50
C GLY A 23 -6.78 25.65 -14.83
N GLN A 24 -5.52 25.41 -14.44
CA GLN A 24 -4.86 24.12 -14.59
C GLN A 24 -5.43 23.06 -13.63
N ALA A 25 -5.77 23.43 -12.39
CA ALA A 25 -6.50 22.55 -11.46
C ALA A 25 -7.85 22.15 -12.06
N GLY A 26 -8.60 23.14 -12.55
CA GLY A 26 -9.92 22.95 -13.14
C GLY A 26 -9.87 22.03 -14.36
N SER A 27 -8.88 22.19 -15.25
CA SER A 27 -8.76 21.35 -16.45
C SER A 27 -8.36 19.92 -16.12
N GLN A 28 -7.48 19.68 -15.14
CA GLN A 28 -7.09 18.34 -14.72
C GLN A 28 -8.23 17.60 -13.99
N VAL A 29 -8.93 18.30 -13.08
CA VAL A 29 -10.11 17.77 -12.39
C VAL A 29 -11.22 17.47 -13.40
N THR A 30 -11.44 18.34 -14.39
CA THR A 30 -12.46 18.13 -15.44
C THR A 30 -12.09 16.94 -16.33
N ALA A 31 -10.86 16.86 -16.83
CA ALA A 31 -10.42 15.74 -17.66
C ALA A 31 -10.49 14.40 -16.93
N PHE A 32 -10.16 14.39 -15.64
CA PHE A 32 -10.32 13.22 -14.79
C PHE A 32 -11.80 12.86 -14.54
N THR A 33 -12.64 13.85 -14.23
CA THR A 33 -14.09 13.67 -14.04
C THR A 33 -14.76 13.21 -15.32
N GLU A 34 -14.33 13.67 -16.48
CA GLU A 34 -14.79 13.21 -17.79
C GLU A 34 -14.33 11.78 -18.07
N LYS A 35 -13.09 11.40 -17.73
CA LYS A 35 -12.61 10.02 -17.86
C LYS A 35 -13.35 9.06 -16.93
N ILE A 36 -13.50 9.39 -15.64
CA ILE A 36 -14.31 8.62 -14.70
C ILE A 36 -15.78 8.61 -15.11
N GLY A 37 -16.31 9.76 -15.56
CA GLY A 37 -17.67 9.88 -16.06
C GLY A 37 -17.90 9.04 -17.31
N SER A 38 -16.90 8.88 -18.17
CA SER A 38 -16.96 8.01 -19.35
C SER A 38 -16.93 6.52 -19.00
N ILE A 39 -16.20 6.15 -17.93
CA ILE A 39 -16.23 4.80 -17.35
C ILE A 39 -17.59 4.55 -16.69
N GLY A 40 -18.13 5.52 -15.94
CA GLY A 40 -19.47 5.47 -15.35
C GLY A 40 -20.61 5.43 -16.38
N LYS A 41 -20.44 6.07 -17.55
CA LYS A 41 -21.37 5.94 -18.68
C LYS A 41 -21.35 4.55 -19.32
N LYS A 42 -20.21 3.85 -19.30
CA LYS A 42 -20.05 2.48 -19.82
C LYS A 42 -20.40 1.38 -18.79
N MET A 43 -20.27 1.68 -17.49
CA MET A 43 -20.72 0.85 -16.36
C MET A 43 -22.20 1.12 -16.05
N THR A 44 -23.04 1.15 -17.08
CA THR A 44 -24.51 1.25 -16.99
C THR A 44 -25.13 -0.07 -16.50
N ILE A 45 -24.52 -0.74 -15.53
CA ILE A 45 -25.09 -1.92 -14.89
C ILE A 45 -25.72 -1.46 -13.58
N VAL A 46 -27.05 -1.29 -13.63
CA VAL A 46 -27.99 -1.04 -12.53
C VAL A 46 -27.91 0.36 -11.87
N GLY A 47 -28.31 1.39 -12.62
CA GLY A 47 -28.93 2.64 -12.13
C GLY A 47 -28.42 3.30 -10.83
N GLY A 48 -27.51 4.28 -10.96
CA GLY A 48 -27.52 5.47 -10.09
C GLY A 48 -26.20 5.85 -9.39
N ILE A 49 -25.85 7.14 -9.51
CA ILE A 49 -24.92 7.98 -8.72
C ILE A 49 -23.75 7.24 -8.01
N VAL A 50 -22.51 7.50 -8.46
CA VAL A 50 -21.31 7.23 -7.67
C VAL A 50 -21.35 8.09 -6.40
N THR A 51 -21.70 7.47 -5.27
CA THR A 51 -21.69 8.12 -3.95
C THR A 51 -20.26 8.18 -3.39
N ALA A 52 -20.02 9.03 -2.40
CA ALA A 52 -18.74 9.08 -1.69
C ALA A 52 -18.35 7.70 -1.10
N ALA A 53 -19.34 6.91 -0.65
CA ALA A 53 -19.12 5.55 -0.17
C ALA A 53 -18.61 4.61 -1.27
N PHE A 54 -19.19 4.68 -2.47
CA PHE A 54 -18.74 3.88 -3.61
C PHE A 54 -17.33 4.28 -4.07
N ALA A 55 -17.03 5.59 -4.11
CA ALA A 55 -15.70 6.09 -4.43
C ALA A 55 -14.64 5.60 -3.43
N MET A 56 -14.98 5.53 -2.13
CA MET A 56 -14.10 4.97 -1.11
C MET A 56 -13.85 3.47 -1.32
N ILE A 57 -14.87 2.70 -1.69
CA ILE A 57 -14.73 1.26 -2.00
C ILE A 57 -13.79 1.06 -3.18
N VAL A 58 -14.03 1.74 -4.30
CA VAL A 58 -13.18 1.64 -5.51
C VAL A 58 -11.74 2.04 -5.18
N LYS A 59 -11.54 3.13 -4.43
CA LYS A 59 -10.20 3.54 -3.99
C LYS A 59 -9.55 2.48 -3.12
N LYS A 60 -10.27 1.89 -2.16
CA LYS A 60 -9.74 0.86 -1.27
C LYS A 60 -9.36 -0.41 -2.05
N THR A 61 -10.19 -0.84 -3.00
CA THR A 61 -9.88 -1.96 -3.89
C THR A 61 -8.67 -1.65 -4.77
N ALA A 62 -8.55 -0.42 -5.26
CA ALA A 62 -7.38 0.01 -6.02
C ALA A 62 -6.10 0.03 -5.16
N ASP A 63 -6.19 0.51 -3.92
CA ASP A 63 -5.10 0.51 -2.93
C ASP A 63 -4.62 -0.94 -2.65
N VAL A 64 -5.55 -1.88 -2.47
CA VAL A 64 -5.24 -3.31 -2.25
C VAL A 64 -4.61 -3.95 -3.48
N GLY A 65 -5.15 -3.71 -4.67
CA GLY A 65 -4.60 -4.26 -5.91
C GLY A 65 -3.20 -3.72 -6.21
N ASP A 66 -2.96 -2.42 -5.98
CA ASP A 66 -1.64 -1.79 -6.07
C ASP A 66 -0.64 -2.42 -5.08
N GLN A 67 -1.07 -2.66 -3.84
CA GLN A 67 -0.24 -3.32 -2.83
C GLN A 67 0.20 -4.71 -3.30
N PHE A 68 -0.72 -5.56 -3.75
CA PHE A 68 -0.38 -6.91 -4.19
C PHE A 68 0.45 -6.96 -5.48
N ASP A 69 0.20 -6.10 -6.45
CA ASP A 69 1.05 -6.01 -7.66
C ASP A 69 2.49 -5.66 -7.28
N LYS A 70 2.66 -4.66 -6.41
CA LYS A 70 3.98 -4.27 -5.92
C LYS A 70 4.64 -5.33 -5.04
N MET A 71 3.88 -6.05 -4.22
CA MET A 71 4.38 -7.19 -3.46
C MET A 71 4.87 -8.29 -4.40
N SER A 72 4.10 -8.61 -5.45
CA SER A 72 4.46 -9.61 -6.44
C SER A 72 5.80 -9.31 -7.11
N LEU A 73 5.99 -8.05 -7.52
CA LEU A 73 7.26 -7.59 -8.09
C LEU A 73 8.46 -7.71 -7.11
N ARG A 74 8.22 -7.58 -5.80
CA ARG A 74 9.28 -7.64 -4.78
C ARG A 74 9.59 -9.04 -4.28
N THR A 75 8.60 -9.94 -4.27
CA THR A 75 8.72 -11.31 -3.74
C THR A 75 8.90 -12.35 -4.83
N GLY A 76 8.49 -12.05 -6.07
CA GLY A 76 8.40 -13.03 -7.16
C GLY A 76 7.18 -13.97 -7.06
N VAL A 77 6.32 -13.78 -6.06
CA VAL A 77 5.09 -14.58 -5.86
C VAL A 77 3.93 -13.94 -6.61
N SER A 78 3.04 -14.73 -7.24
CA SER A 78 1.90 -14.18 -7.97
C SER A 78 0.92 -13.43 -7.07
N VAL A 79 0.14 -12.51 -7.65
CA VAL A 79 -0.87 -11.74 -6.91
C VAL A 79 -1.92 -12.67 -6.29
N GLU A 80 -2.32 -13.72 -7.00
CA GLU A 80 -3.31 -14.69 -6.53
C GLU A 80 -2.81 -15.37 -5.26
N LYS A 81 -1.57 -15.88 -5.26
CA LYS A 81 -0.97 -16.51 -4.08
C LYS A 81 -0.80 -15.51 -2.93
N LEU A 82 -0.38 -14.27 -3.21
CA LEU A 82 -0.22 -13.24 -2.17
C LEU A 82 -1.55 -12.82 -1.54
N SER A 83 -2.60 -12.67 -2.34
CA SER A 83 -3.95 -12.36 -1.86
C SER A 83 -4.56 -13.53 -1.07
N ALA A 84 -4.29 -14.77 -1.47
CA ALA A 84 -4.65 -15.94 -0.68
C ALA A 84 -3.88 -16.01 0.66
N LEU A 85 -2.58 -15.73 0.65
CA LEU A 85 -1.76 -15.69 1.86
C LEU A 85 -2.16 -14.55 2.81
N ALA A 86 -2.70 -13.44 2.30
CA ALA A 86 -3.22 -12.38 3.14
C ALA A 86 -4.34 -12.86 4.06
N HIS A 87 -5.20 -13.77 3.59
CA HIS A 87 -6.22 -14.38 4.44
C HIS A 87 -5.60 -15.22 5.56
N ALA A 88 -4.58 -16.02 5.25
CA ALA A 88 -3.85 -16.77 6.26
C ALA A 88 -3.12 -15.86 7.27
N ALA A 89 -2.58 -14.73 6.79
CA ALA A 89 -1.93 -13.73 7.62
C ALA A 89 -2.91 -13.04 8.59
N ASP A 90 -4.12 -12.71 8.10
CA ASP A 90 -5.17 -12.06 8.88
C ASP A 90 -5.70 -12.99 9.97
N ILE A 91 -5.99 -14.25 9.63
CA ILE A 91 -6.46 -15.26 10.59
C ILE A 91 -5.41 -15.54 11.67
N SER A 92 -4.13 -15.53 11.31
CA SER A 92 -3.03 -15.76 12.26
C SER A 92 -2.57 -14.50 12.99
N GLY A 93 -3.08 -13.31 12.64
CA GLY A 93 -2.74 -12.03 13.26
C GLY A 93 -1.33 -11.51 12.94
N THR A 94 -0.70 -12.00 11.86
CA THR A 94 0.67 -11.61 11.44
C THR A 94 0.71 -10.37 10.57
N GLY A 95 -0.35 -10.12 9.81
CA GLY A 95 -0.44 -9.05 8.84
C GLY A 95 0.38 -9.31 7.57
N ILE A 96 -0.15 -8.85 6.45
CA ILE A 96 0.39 -9.14 5.10
C ILE A 96 1.79 -8.55 4.87
N ASP A 97 2.12 -7.41 5.50
CA ASP A 97 3.46 -6.80 5.39
C ASP A 97 4.56 -7.68 6.03
N THR A 98 4.23 -8.39 7.12
CA THR A 98 5.15 -9.36 7.74
C THR A 98 5.40 -10.52 6.79
N VAL A 99 4.33 -11.06 6.20
CA VAL A 99 4.41 -12.15 5.21
C VAL A 99 5.25 -11.71 4.01
N GLU A 100 5.03 -10.51 3.49
CA GLU A 100 5.82 -9.97 2.37
C GLU A 100 7.32 -9.98 2.69
N ASN A 101 7.69 -9.40 3.84
CA ASN A 101 9.10 -9.30 4.22
C ASN A 101 9.69 -10.70 4.42
N SER A 102 8.97 -11.60 5.09
CA SER A 102 9.39 -12.99 5.24
C SER A 102 9.56 -13.72 3.92
N LEU A 103 8.68 -13.51 2.93
CA LEU A 103 8.81 -14.08 1.59
C LEU A 103 10.03 -13.51 0.86
N ARG A 104 10.36 -12.22 1.03
CA ARG A 104 11.58 -11.63 0.47
C ARG A 104 12.85 -12.23 1.07
N PHE A 105 12.88 -12.42 2.40
CA PHE A 105 14.00 -13.10 3.06
C PHE A 105 14.12 -14.55 2.59
N LEU A 106 13.00 -15.25 2.48
CA LEU A 106 12.98 -16.62 1.98
C LEU A 106 13.49 -16.68 0.54
N ALA A 107 12.99 -15.84 -0.37
CA ALA A 107 13.44 -15.82 -1.76
C ALA A 107 14.95 -15.56 -1.90
N SER A 108 15.49 -14.63 -1.11
CA SER A 108 16.94 -14.40 -1.03
C SER A 108 17.68 -15.62 -0.47
N GLY A 109 17.16 -16.20 0.62
CA GLY A 109 17.76 -17.37 1.28
C GLY A 109 17.77 -18.60 0.38
N LEU A 110 16.74 -18.81 -0.44
CA LEU A 110 16.70 -19.87 -1.46
C LEU A 110 17.83 -19.70 -2.47
N LYS A 111 18.03 -18.47 -2.97
CA LYS A 111 19.09 -18.18 -3.93
C LYS A 111 20.48 -18.37 -3.32
N ASP A 112 20.71 -17.82 -2.12
CA ASP A 112 22.00 -17.94 -1.44
C ASP A 112 22.33 -19.40 -1.12
N ALA A 113 21.34 -20.17 -0.64
CA ALA A 113 21.50 -21.58 -0.31
C ALA A 113 21.75 -22.44 -1.56
N ALA A 114 21.11 -22.12 -2.69
CA ALA A 114 21.39 -22.79 -3.97
C ALA A 114 22.82 -22.54 -4.46
N ASP A 115 23.40 -21.37 -4.13
CA ASP A 115 24.82 -21.07 -4.37
C ASP A 115 25.74 -21.69 -3.29
N GLY A 116 25.19 -22.39 -2.30
CA GLY A 116 25.92 -23.02 -1.20
C GLY A 116 26.38 -22.04 -0.11
N THR A 117 25.76 -20.87 -0.02
CA THR A 117 26.09 -19.77 0.90
C THR A 117 24.87 -19.31 1.71
N GLY A 118 25.06 -18.29 2.56
CA GLY A 118 23.97 -17.62 3.27
C GLY A 118 23.54 -18.30 4.57
N LEU A 119 22.92 -17.50 5.45
CA LEU A 119 22.51 -17.95 6.80
C LEU A 119 21.38 -18.98 6.77
N ALA A 120 20.51 -18.93 5.75
CA ALA A 120 19.37 -19.83 5.65
C ALA A 120 19.77 -21.25 5.20
N LYS A 121 20.95 -21.42 4.60
CA LYS A 121 21.43 -22.71 4.10
C LYS A 121 21.47 -23.76 5.20
N ASP A 122 22.16 -23.47 6.31
CA ASP A 122 22.31 -24.41 7.42
C ASP A 122 20.93 -24.76 8.01
N ALA A 123 20.01 -23.80 8.05
CA ALA A 123 18.63 -24.02 8.48
C ALA A 123 17.85 -24.95 7.53
N PHE A 124 18.00 -24.80 6.21
CA PHE A 124 17.39 -25.71 5.24
C PHE A 124 17.97 -27.11 5.32
N GLU A 125 19.29 -27.24 5.47
CA GLU A 125 19.97 -28.53 5.64
C GLU A 125 19.49 -29.24 6.91
N GLU A 126 19.41 -28.53 8.04
CA GLU A 126 18.91 -29.08 9.30
C GLU A 126 17.45 -29.54 9.21
N LEU A 127 16.60 -28.80 8.51
CA LEU A 127 15.19 -29.17 8.31
C LEU A 127 14.99 -30.20 7.19
N GLY A 128 16.04 -30.54 6.44
CA GLY A 128 15.99 -31.47 5.31
C GLY A 128 15.17 -30.94 4.12
N ILE A 129 15.18 -29.63 3.89
CA ILE A 129 14.42 -28.96 2.84
C ILE A 129 15.34 -28.70 1.64
N SER A 130 14.98 -29.25 0.48
CA SER A 130 15.67 -28.90 -0.77
C SER A 130 15.23 -27.52 -1.25
N VAL A 131 16.18 -26.67 -1.67
CA VAL A 131 15.91 -25.33 -2.24
C VAL A 131 15.80 -25.33 -3.77
N VAL A 132 16.29 -26.39 -4.42
CA VAL A 132 16.16 -26.63 -5.87
C VAL A 132 15.29 -27.84 -6.16
N ASP A 133 14.66 -27.84 -7.32
CA ASP A 133 13.87 -28.97 -7.84
C ASP A 133 14.76 -30.01 -8.55
N SER A 134 14.13 -31.05 -9.11
CA SER A 134 14.82 -32.12 -9.84
C SER A 134 15.48 -31.64 -11.14
N GLU A 135 15.10 -30.48 -11.66
CA GLU A 135 15.64 -29.88 -12.88
C GLU A 135 16.78 -28.89 -12.58
N GLY A 136 17.06 -28.63 -11.29
CA GLY A 136 18.07 -27.69 -10.83
C GLY A 136 17.58 -26.24 -10.76
N ASN A 137 16.28 -25.99 -10.93
CA ASN A 137 15.71 -24.65 -10.78
C ASN A 137 15.39 -24.38 -9.31
N LEU A 138 15.38 -23.09 -8.93
CA LEU A 138 14.87 -22.70 -7.60
C LEU A 138 13.40 -23.09 -7.46
N ARG A 139 13.07 -23.68 -6.32
CA ARG A 139 11.68 -24.05 -6.00
C ARG A 139 10.81 -22.82 -5.75
N ASP A 140 9.50 -22.98 -5.96
CA ASP A 140 8.51 -21.96 -5.66
C ASP A 140 8.56 -21.54 -4.18
N THR A 141 8.62 -20.23 -3.96
CA THR A 141 8.81 -19.65 -2.62
C THR A 141 7.67 -20.01 -1.66
N VAL A 142 6.43 -20.09 -2.15
CA VAL A 142 5.27 -20.42 -1.29
C VAL A 142 5.26 -21.90 -0.93
N ASP A 143 5.67 -22.78 -1.85
CA ASP A 143 5.79 -24.20 -1.56
C ASP A 143 6.90 -24.48 -0.53
N VAL A 144 8.06 -23.83 -0.65
CA VAL A 144 9.11 -23.96 0.37
C VAL A 144 8.68 -23.36 1.70
N MET A 145 7.95 -22.24 1.70
CA MET A 145 7.37 -21.68 2.93
C MET A 145 6.44 -22.67 3.63
N LYS A 146 5.54 -23.34 2.90
CA LYS A 146 4.63 -24.35 3.46
C LYS A 146 5.38 -25.56 4.00
N GLU A 147 6.41 -26.03 3.30
CA GLU A 147 7.25 -27.12 3.77
C GLU A 147 8.01 -26.74 5.05
N ALA A 148 8.65 -25.56 5.08
CA ALA A 148 9.31 -25.02 6.25
C ALA A 148 8.35 -24.83 7.43
N ALA A 149 7.14 -24.33 7.19
CA ALA A 149 6.10 -24.23 8.21
C ALA A 149 5.77 -25.60 8.82
N THR A 150 5.62 -26.64 7.99
CA THR A 150 5.37 -28.02 8.45
C THR A 150 6.51 -28.52 9.33
N LYS A 151 7.75 -28.43 8.85
CA LYS A 151 8.93 -28.88 9.58
C LYS A 151 9.11 -28.14 10.90
N LEU A 152 8.91 -26.82 10.89
CA LEU A 152 8.98 -26.01 12.11
C LEU A 152 7.87 -26.38 13.08
N ALA A 153 6.63 -26.56 12.63
CA ALA A 153 5.48 -26.88 13.50
C ALA A 153 5.65 -28.20 14.26
N GLU A 154 6.31 -29.18 13.64
CA GLU A 154 6.62 -30.49 14.23
C GLU A 154 7.71 -30.45 15.31
N MET A 155 8.42 -29.32 15.48
CA MET A 155 9.50 -29.20 16.47
C MET A 155 8.98 -29.03 17.90
N ASP A 156 9.51 -29.84 18.81
CA ASP A 156 9.27 -29.70 20.25
C ASP A 156 10.02 -28.50 20.85
N ASP A 157 11.29 -28.30 20.47
CA ASP A 157 12.11 -27.20 20.95
C ASP A 157 11.67 -25.86 20.33
N LYS A 158 10.93 -25.07 21.12
CA LYS A 158 10.42 -23.76 20.71
C LYS A 158 11.50 -22.71 20.54
N THR A 159 12.64 -22.86 21.22
CA THR A 159 13.78 -21.94 21.07
C THR A 159 14.47 -22.18 19.75
N ARG A 160 14.75 -23.45 19.41
CA ARG A 160 15.34 -23.79 18.11
C ARG A 160 14.38 -23.49 16.96
N GLN A 161 13.08 -23.78 17.13
CA GLN A 161 12.03 -23.41 16.17
C GLN A 161 12.06 -21.91 15.84
N ALA A 162 12.12 -21.04 16.86
CA ALA A 162 12.16 -19.60 16.65
C ALA A 162 13.48 -19.14 15.99
N ALA A 163 14.61 -19.78 16.32
CA ALA A 163 15.89 -19.48 15.69
C ALA A 163 15.88 -19.82 14.19
N LEU A 164 15.45 -21.03 13.83
CA LEU A 164 15.35 -21.46 12.42
C LEU A 164 14.35 -20.61 11.63
N ALA A 165 13.21 -20.27 12.24
CA ALA A 165 12.26 -19.33 11.63
C ALA A 165 12.92 -17.97 11.36
N GLY A 166 13.75 -17.47 12.28
CA GLY A 166 14.50 -16.23 12.09
C GLY A 166 15.61 -16.32 11.04
N GLU A 167 16.23 -17.48 10.87
CA GLU A 167 17.27 -17.72 9.85
C GLU A 167 16.65 -17.79 8.44
N ILE A 168 15.49 -18.44 8.30
CA ILE A 168 14.80 -18.63 7.01
C ILE A 168 13.98 -17.39 6.61
N PHE A 169 13.19 -16.84 7.53
CA PHE A 169 12.22 -15.78 7.24
C PHE A 169 12.68 -14.38 7.72
N GLY A 170 13.93 -14.28 8.17
CA GLY A 170 14.54 -13.06 8.71
C GLY A 170 14.29 -12.88 10.21
N LYS A 171 15.32 -12.46 10.96
CA LYS A 171 15.33 -12.44 12.43
C LYS A 171 14.11 -11.77 13.08
N ARG A 172 13.68 -10.64 12.51
CA ARG A 172 12.50 -9.90 13.01
C ARG A 172 11.20 -10.58 12.57
N TYR A 173 11.04 -10.80 11.27
CA TYR A 173 9.77 -11.21 10.69
C TYR A 173 9.46 -12.68 10.95
N GLY A 174 10.45 -13.57 10.97
CA GLY A 174 10.27 -14.98 11.30
C GLY A 174 9.66 -15.21 12.67
N SER A 175 10.06 -14.43 13.69
CA SER A 175 9.45 -14.50 15.02
C SER A 175 8.00 -14.04 15.03
N GLN A 176 7.68 -13.00 14.24
CA GLN A 176 6.32 -12.49 14.08
C GLN A 176 5.45 -13.51 13.32
N LEU A 177 6.03 -14.23 12.35
CA LEU A 177 5.36 -15.21 11.50
C LEU A 177 5.02 -16.53 12.23
N LEU A 178 5.60 -16.78 13.40
CA LEU A 178 5.41 -18.04 14.14
C LEU A 178 3.95 -18.49 14.33
N PRO A 179 2.97 -17.62 14.64
CA PRO A 179 1.56 -18.04 14.72
C PRO A 179 1.07 -18.67 13.41
N MET A 180 1.46 -18.11 12.27
CA MET A 180 1.14 -18.64 10.95
C MET A 180 1.90 -19.94 10.67
N LEU A 181 3.20 -19.99 10.97
CA LEU A 181 4.04 -21.18 10.74
C LEU A 181 3.58 -22.38 11.57
N LYS A 182 3.06 -22.16 12.78
CA LYS A 182 2.51 -23.21 13.65
C LYS A 182 1.29 -23.92 13.06
N MET A 183 0.61 -23.34 12.08
CA MET A 183 -0.49 -23.99 11.37
C MET A 183 0.02 -25.10 10.43
N GLY A 184 1.33 -25.15 10.17
CA GLY A 184 1.95 -26.05 9.21
C GLY A 184 1.59 -25.69 7.77
N GLY A 185 2.19 -26.40 6.82
CA GLY A 185 1.94 -26.18 5.40
C GLY A 185 0.48 -26.46 5.00
N GLN A 186 -0.12 -27.50 5.57
CA GLN A 186 -1.52 -27.85 5.30
C GLN A 186 -2.49 -26.79 5.82
N GLY A 187 -2.30 -26.28 7.04
CA GLY A 187 -3.18 -25.23 7.58
C GLY A 187 -3.09 -23.92 6.78
N ILE A 188 -1.90 -23.57 6.28
CA ILE A 188 -1.73 -22.43 5.38
C ILE A 188 -2.46 -22.68 4.05
N GLU A 189 -2.29 -23.86 3.46
CA GLU A 189 -2.95 -24.24 2.20
C GLU A 189 -4.49 -24.22 2.32
N ASP A 190 -5.03 -24.70 3.43
CA ASP A 190 -6.47 -24.72 3.68
C ASP A 190 -7.04 -23.30 3.78
N LEU A 191 -6.31 -22.37 4.41
CA LEU A 191 -6.69 -20.96 4.45
C LEU A 191 -6.56 -20.28 3.08
N MET A 192 -5.53 -20.63 2.30
CA MET A 192 -5.41 -20.12 0.92
C MET A 192 -6.59 -20.57 0.05
N LYS A 193 -6.98 -21.84 0.12
CA LYS A 193 -8.17 -22.36 -0.58
C LYS A 193 -9.46 -21.71 -0.11
N GLN A 194 -9.60 -21.50 1.21
CA GLN A 194 -10.73 -20.77 1.74
C GLN A 194 -10.80 -19.34 1.19
N ALA A 195 -9.65 -18.68 0.98
CA ALA A 195 -9.62 -17.36 0.35
C ALA A 195 -10.12 -17.39 -1.10
N GLU A 196 -9.79 -18.44 -1.86
CA GLU A 196 -10.32 -18.67 -3.21
C GLU A 196 -11.83 -18.91 -3.19
N ASP A 197 -12.32 -19.78 -2.31
CA ASP A 197 -13.75 -20.09 -2.15
C ASP A 197 -14.58 -18.86 -1.76
N LEU A 198 -14.01 -17.98 -0.95
CA LEU A 198 -14.62 -16.72 -0.53
C LEU A 198 -14.42 -15.58 -1.55
N ASN A 199 -13.77 -15.86 -2.68
CA ASN A 199 -13.46 -14.89 -3.73
C ASN A 199 -12.69 -13.67 -3.19
N LEU A 200 -11.76 -13.92 -2.26
CA LEU A 200 -10.83 -12.96 -1.68
C LEU A 200 -9.54 -12.84 -2.50
N THR A 201 -9.30 -13.76 -3.44
CA THR A 201 -8.14 -13.72 -4.32
C THR A 201 -8.31 -12.71 -5.45
N LEU A 202 -7.20 -12.08 -5.83
CA LEU A 202 -7.15 -11.11 -6.90
C LEU A 202 -6.30 -11.64 -8.05
N THR A 203 -6.79 -11.48 -9.28
CA THR A 203 -6.01 -11.85 -10.46
C THR A 203 -4.91 -10.81 -10.72
N ASP A 204 -3.78 -11.25 -11.29
CA ASP A 204 -2.69 -10.38 -11.75
C ASP A 204 -3.20 -9.23 -12.63
N LYS A 205 -4.14 -9.53 -13.53
CA LYS A 205 -4.73 -8.54 -14.44
C LYS A 205 -5.52 -7.47 -13.67
N ALA A 206 -6.28 -7.89 -12.66
CA ALA A 206 -7.06 -6.97 -11.84
C ALA A 206 -6.16 -6.11 -10.94
N ALA A 207 -5.11 -6.70 -10.36
CA ALA A 207 -4.12 -5.96 -9.57
C ALA A 207 -3.37 -4.92 -10.39
N LYS A 208 -2.89 -5.28 -11.59
CA LYS A 208 -2.24 -4.32 -12.52
C LYS A 208 -3.17 -3.17 -12.92
N ALA A 209 -4.44 -3.46 -13.18
CA ALA A 209 -5.43 -2.44 -13.49
C ALA A 209 -5.69 -1.51 -12.29
N ALA A 210 -5.79 -2.07 -11.09
CA ALA A 210 -5.92 -1.34 -9.83
C ALA A 210 -4.70 -0.44 -9.57
N ALA A 211 -3.48 -0.97 -9.73
CA ALA A 211 -2.23 -0.24 -9.60
C ALA A 211 -2.17 0.96 -10.57
N ALA A 212 -2.45 0.72 -11.86
CA ALA A 212 -2.47 1.78 -12.87
C ALA A 212 -3.49 2.88 -12.54
N PHE A 213 -4.69 2.49 -12.10
CA PHE A 213 -5.70 3.46 -11.67
C PHE A 213 -5.25 4.25 -10.44
N LYS A 214 -4.70 3.57 -9.44
CA LYS A 214 -4.19 4.18 -8.21
C LYS A 214 -3.08 5.19 -8.49
N ASP A 215 -2.16 4.87 -9.39
CA ASP A 215 -1.09 5.77 -9.80
C ASP A 215 -1.65 7.05 -10.43
N GLU A 216 -2.65 6.95 -11.31
CA GLU A 216 -3.30 8.11 -11.92
C GLU A 216 -4.04 8.99 -10.89
N ILE A 217 -4.73 8.38 -9.92
CA ILE A 217 -5.36 9.10 -8.80
C ILE A 217 -4.31 9.81 -7.94
N THR A 218 -3.19 9.15 -7.68
CA THR A 218 -2.10 9.69 -6.86
C THR A 218 -1.46 10.89 -7.55
N LYS A 219 -1.20 10.80 -8.87
CA LYS A 219 -0.72 11.92 -9.68
C LYS A 219 -1.69 13.10 -9.63
N LEU A 220 -2.98 12.87 -9.88
CA LEU A 220 -4.00 13.92 -9.82
C LEU A 220 -4.03 14.61 -8.45
N THR A 221 -4.10 13.81 -7.38
CA THR A 221 -4.16 14.33 -6.00
C THR A 221 -2.89 15.12 -5.67
N GLY A 222 -1.73 14.63 -6.11
CA GLY A 222 -0.45 15.32 -5.99
C GLY A 222 -0.42 16.65 -6.73
N SER A 223 -0.95 16.71 -7.96
CA SER A 223 -1.06 17.94 -8.74
C SER A 223 -1.98 18.97 -8.06
N ILE A 224 -3.15 18.55 -7.58
CA ILE A 224 -4.07 19.43 -6.84
C ILE A 224 -3.41 19.94 -5.55
N ALA A 225 -2.75 19.07 -4.80
CA ALA A 225 -2.04 19.46 -3.57
C ALA A 225 -0.88 20.42 -3.85
N GLY A 226 -0.18 20.26 -4.99
CA GLY A 226 0.84 21.19 -5.47
C GLY A 226 0.24 22.57 -5.73
N LEU A 227 -0.87 22.64 -6.46
CA LEU A 227 -1.57 23.90 -6.73
C LEU A 227 -2.06 24.56 -5.44
N GLY A 228 -2.61 23.79 -4.51
CA GLY A 228 -3.00 24.29 -3.18
C GLY A 228 -1.82 24.87 -2.40
N ARG A 229 -0.63 24.26 -2.49
CA ARG A 229 0.61 24.80 -1.89
C ARG A 229 1.04 26.09 -2.57
N ASP A 230 0.98 26.19 -3.89
CA ASP A 230 1.34 27.42 -4.61
C ASP A 230 0.41 28.58 -4.25
N ILE A 231 -0.90 28.31 -4.21
CA ILE A 231 -1.90 29.28 -3.74
C ILE A 231 -1.64 29.66 -2.28
N GLY A 232 -1.40 28.67 -1.42
CA GLY A 232 -1.05 28.90 -0.02
C GLY A 232 0.17 29.79 0.13
N ASN A 233 1.26 29.51 -0.59
CA ASN A 233 2.49 30.31 -0.55
C ASN A 233 2.25 31.76 -0.98
N ILE A 234 1.34 32.02 -1.94
CA ILE A 234 0.96 33.37 -2.37
C ILE A 234 0.10 34.07 -1.31
N LEU A 235 -0.87 33.36 -0.71
CA LEU A 235 -1.87 33.96 0.17
C LEU A 235 -1.45 34.05 1.64
N ILE A 236 -0.67 33.10 2.15
CA ILE A 236 -0.28 33.01 3.58
C ILE A 236 0.37 34.31 4.09
N PRO A 237 1.33 34.94 3.40
CA PRO A 237 1.94 36.19 3.88
C PRO A 237 0.91 37.31 4.05
N HIS A 238 0.00 37.44 3.08
CA HIS A 238 -1.04 38.46 3.08
C HIS A 238 -2.10 38.23 4.17
N LEU A 239 -2.54 36.99 4.34
CA LEU A 239 -3.44 36.61 5.43
C LEU A 239 -2.79 36.81 6.80
N THR A 240 -1.48 36.56 6.91
CA THR A 240 -0.70 36.80 8.13
C THR A 240 -0.63 38.30 8.45
N GLU A 241 -0.44 39.16 7.46
CA GLU A 241 -0.44 40.61 7.66
C GLU A 241 -1.82 41.13 8.09
N LEU A 242 -2.89 40.65 7.47
CA LEU A 242 -4.27 40.98 7.86
C LEU A 242 -4.58 40.54 9.29
N ALA A 243 -4.16 39.33 9.67
CA ALA A 243 -4.30 38.83 11.03
C ALA A 243 -3.54 39.70 12.05
N LYS A 244 -2.31 40.12 11.73
CA LYS A 244 -1.54 41.06 12.56
C LYS A 244 -2.25 42.40 12.73
N LYS A 245 -2.74 43.00 11.64
CA LYS A 245 -3.51 44.26 11.67
C LYS A 245 -4.78 44.13 12.53
N ALA A 246 -5.50 43.02 12.41
CA ALA A 246 -6.69 42.77 13.24
C ALA A 246 -6.36 42.71 14.73
N VAL A 247 -5.27 42.05 15.11
CA VAL A 247 -4.79 42.00 16.50
C VAL A 247 -4.42 43.39 17.03
N GLU A 248 -3.79 44.25 16.22
CA GLU A 248 -3.49 45.63 16.62
C GLU A 248 -4.75 46.47 16.85
N VAL A 249 -5.77 46.31 16.02
CA VAL A 249 -7.06 46.99 16.20
C VAL A 249 -7.73 46.55 17.50
N VAL A 250 -7.78 45.25 17.77
CA VAL A 250 -8.32 44.71 19.03
C VAL A 250 -7.58 45.28 20.24
N LYS A 251 -6.23 45.29 20.21
CA LYS A 251 -5.41 45.85 21.29
C LYS A 251 -5.71 47.32 21.56
N LYS A 252 -5.86 48.14 20.51
CA LYS A 252 -6.20 49.57 20.64
C LYS A 252 -7.57 49.78 21.28
N PHE A 253 -8.56 48.94 20.96
CA PHE A 253 -9.88 48.98 21.59
C PHE A 253 -9.84 48.59 23.06
N THR A 254 -9.13 47.52 23.42
CA THR A 254 -9.01 47.06 24.83
C THR A 254 -8.14 47.97 25.70
N ALA A 255 -7.24 48.78 25.13
CA ALA A 255 -6.43 49.74 25.88
C ALA A 255 -7.18 51.05 26.23
N TRP A 256 -8.39 51.23 25.70
CA TRP A 256 -9.24 52.41 25.90
C TRP A 256 -10.41 52.17 26.87
N THR A 257 -10.62 50.91 27.26
CA THR A 257 -11.56 50.44 28.30
C THR A 257 -10.82 50.07 29.56
#